data_AF-A0A522DCR1-F1
#
_entry.id   AF-A0A522DCR1-F1
#
_cell.length_a   1.000
_cell.length_b   1.000
_cell.length_c   1.000
_cell.angle_alpha   90.00
_cell.angle_beta   90.00
_cell.angle_gamma   90.00
#
_symmetry.space_group_name_H-M   'P 1'
#
loop_
_entity.id
_entity.type
_entity.pdbx_description
1 polymer ?
#
loop_
_entity_poly.entity_id
_entity_poly.type
_entity_poly.pdbx_seq_one_letter_code
_entity_poly.pdbx_strand_id
1 'polypeptide(L)'
;DVMVRADEFCAIPQAIGTVFVTENDINGLSFPRVKDAMILFGRGYGFDFLLDAHWLQEKEIYYWGDIDTHGFAILSQFREYFPRTHSFLMDCKVLHECRESWSEEVEQFPGVPQRLNNDELALFNAIKKDRYGKSIRLEQELIPFDLVEAILEEIENLQLD
;
A
#
# COMPACT_ATOMS: atom_id res chain seq x y z
N ASP A 1 12.37 13.60 5.68
CA ASP A 1 12.35 12.97 4.35
C ASP A 1 13.63 13.33 3.59
N VAL A 2 13.97 12.53 2.58
CA VAL A 2 15.11 12.77 1.67
C VAL A 2 14.64 12.45 0.25
N MET A 3 14.85 13.35 -0.69
CA MET A 3 14.69 13.06 -2.12
C MET A 3 16.04 12.64 -2.70
N VAL A 4 16.10 11.44 -3.27
CA VAL A 4 17.30 10.88 -3.89
C VAL A 4 17.04 10.59 -5.37
N ARG A 5 18.10 10.62 -6.18
CA ARG A 5 18.01 10.15 -7.57
C ARG A 5 17.88 8.62 -7.59
N ALA A 6 17.33 8.07 -8.68
CA ALA A 6 17.13 6.62 -8.80
C ALA A 6 18.44 5.81 -8.67
N ASP A 7 19.55 6.30 -9.20
CA ASP A 7 20.87 5.68 -9.07
C ASP A 7 21.41 5.73 -7.64
N GLU A 8 21.14 6.81 -6.90
CA GLU A 8 21.49 6.91 -5.48
C GLU A 8 20.61 5.98 -4.63
N PHE A 9 19.33 5.83 -4.97
CA PHE A 9 18.42 4.88 -4.33
C PHE A 9 18.90 3.43 -4.47
N CYS A 10 19.45 3.07 -5.64
CA CYS A 10 20.03 1.75 -5.86
C CYS A 10 21.25 1.45 -4.97
N ALA A 11 21.90 2.49 -4.45
CA ALA A 11 23.12 2.40 -3.64
C ALA A 11 22.87 2.52 -2.12
N ILE A 12 21.60 2.59 -1.67
CA ILE A 12 21.27 2.73 -0.25
C ILE A 12 21.75 1.50 0.56
N PRO A 13 22.31 1.70 1.77
CA PRO A 13 22.77 0.60 2.63
C PRO A 13 21.67 -0.43 2.96
N GLN A 14 22.02 -1.70 2.86
CA GLN A 14 21.09 -2.84 2.99
C GLN A 14 20.60 -3.16 4.42
N ALA A 15 20.97 -2.35 5.43
CA ALA A 15 20.64 -2.62 6.83
C ALA A 15 19.13 -2.49 7.15
N ILE A 16 18.35 -1.97 6.20
CA ILE A 16 16.90 -1.83 6.30
C ILE A 16 16.25 -3.21 6.10
N GLY A 17 15.40 -3.63 7.04
CA GLY A 17 14.66 -4.90 6.96
C GLY A 17 13.34 -4.76 6.20
N THR A 18 12.66 -3.62 6.38
CA THR A 18 11.28 -3.42 5.91
C THR A 18 11.13 -2.15 5.09
N VAL A 19 10.34 -2.24 4.03
CA VAL A 19 10.03 -1.11 3.16
C VAL A 19 8.52 -0.94 3.04
N PHE A 20 8.04 0.22 3.46
CA PHE A 20 6.67 0.66 3.22
C PHE A 20 6.62 1.41 1.90
N VAL A 21 5.55 1.24 1.14
CA VAL A 21 5.32 1.92 -0.14
C VAL A 21 3.94 2.53 -0.12
N THR A 22 3.83 3.82 -0.43
CA THR A 22 2.54 4.49 -0.55
C THR A 22 2.51 5.48 -1.72
N GLU A 23 1.36 5.66 -2.34
CA GLU A 23 1.25 6.53 -3.53
C GLU A 23 1.20 8.02 -3.16
N ASN A 24 0.89 8.32 -1.90
CA ASN A 24 0.51 9.64 -1.42
C ASN A 24 1.61 10.32 -0.59
N ASP A 25 1.92 11.57 -0.93
CA ASP A 25 2.95 12.35 -0.26
C ASP A 25 2.57 12.71 1.19
N ILE A 26 1.31 13.02 1.48
CA ILE A 26 0.85 13.39 2.83
C ILE A 26 1.03 12.19 3.78
N ASN A 27 0.62 11.00 3.37
CA ASN A 27 0.80 9.80 4.18
C ASN A 27 2.27 9.41 4.31
N GLY A 28 3.05 9.54 3.24
CA GLY A 28 4.49 9.30 3.27
C GLY A 28 5.25 10.22 4.22
N LEU A 29 4.90 11.51 4.25
CA LEU A 29 5.52 12.52 5.09
C LEU A 29 5.06 12.48 6.55
N SER A 30 3.84 12.02 6.81
CA SER A 30 3.27 11.87 8.16
C SER A 30 3.47 10.49 8.78
N PHE A 31 4.06 9.55 8.04
CA PHE A 31 4.19 8.15 8.45
C PHE A 31 4.90 7.99 9.82
N PRO A 32 4.34 7.17 10.73
CA PRO A 32 4.98 6.88 12.02
C PRO A 32 6.39 6.32 11.87
N ARG A 33 7.24 6.56 12.87
CA ARG A 33 8.60 6.01 12.86
C ARG A 33 8.56 4.53 13.17
N VAL A 34 9.05 3.72 12.23
CA VAL A 34 9.23 2.27 12.37
C VAL A 34 10.72 1.96 12.40
N LYS A 35 11.16 1.09 13.31
CA LYS A 35 12.58 0.75 13.45
C LYS A 35 13.08 -0.06 12.25
N ASP A 36 14.32 0.19 11.82
CA ASP A 36 14.99 -0.52 10.73
C ASP A 36 14.17 -0.58 9.42
N ALA A 37 13.32 0.44 9.21
CA ALA A 37 12.40 0.54 8.09
C ALA A 37 12.60 1.81 7.27
N MET A 38 12.09 1.78 6.04
CA MET A 38 12.03 2.89 5.12
C MET A 38 10.62 3.03 4.55
N ILE A 39 10.19 4.26 4.29
CA ILE A 39 9.00 4.51 3.46
C ILE A 39 9.40 5.12 2.12
N LEU A 40 8.86 4.55 1.06
CA LEU A 40 8.89 5.07 -0.30
C LEU A 40 7.52 5.68 -0.57
N PHE A 41 7.52 6.92 -1.03
CA PHE A 41 6.30 7.59 -1.41
C PHE A 41 6.48 8.44 -2.65
N GLY A 42 5.38 8.62 -3.36
CA GLY A 42 5.31 9.40 -4.58
C GLY A 42 5.09 8.54 -5.81
N ARG A 43 4.07 8.93 -6.57
CA ARG A 43 3.54 8.36 -7.83
C ARG A 43 2.73 7.06 -7.66
N GLY A 44 1.53 7.07 -8.24
CA GLY A 44 0.63 5.92 -8.23
C GLY A 44 0.87 4.86 -9.30
N TYR A 45 1.43 5.21 -10.47
CA TYR A 45 1.72 4.24 -11.54
C TYR A 45 3.18 4.35 -12.01
N GLY A 46 3.72 3.22 -12.49
CA GLY A 46 5.04 3.16 -13.14
C GLY A 46 6.17 2.91 -12.15
N PHE A 47 6.32 1.67 -11.71
CA PHE A 47 7.34 1.23 -10.75
C PHE A 47 8.65 0.76 -11.41
N ASP A 48 8.80 0.94 -12.72
CA ASP A 48 9.96 0.44 -13.48
C ASP A 48 11.29 0.98 -12.94
N PHE A 49 11.29 2.18 -12.36
CA PHE A 49 12.49 2.79 -11.75
C PHE A 49 12.99 2.03 -10.51
N LEU A 50 12.15 1.22 -9.87
CA LEU A 50 12.52 0.38 -8.73
C LEU A 50 13.18 -0.93 -9.15
N LEU A 51 13.11 -1.32 -10.44
CA LEU A 51 13.70 -2.56 -10.93
C LEU A 51 15.23 -2.61 -10.77
N ASP A 52 15.88 -1.46 -10.91
CA ASP A 52 17.33 -1.33 -10.77
C ASP A 52 17.77 -1.41 -9.29
N ALA A 53 16.84 -1.20 -8.35
CA ALA A 53 17.09 -1.31 -6.91
C ALA A 53 16.97 -2.78 -6.46
N HIS A 54 17.89 -3.64 -6.93
CA HIS A 54 17.87 -5.08 -6.64
C HIS A 54 17.82 -5.42 -5.15
N TRP A 55 18.38 -4.57 -4.29
CA TRP A 55 18.33 -4.75 -2.84
C TRP A 55 16.91 -4.79 -2.29
N LEU A 56 15.95 -4.13 -2.96
CA LEU A 56 14.54 -4.07 -2.56
C LEU A 56 13.86 -5.43 -2.70
N GLN A 57 14.29 -6.26 -3.67
CA GLN A 57 13.72 -7.59 -3.89
C GLN A 57 13.92 -8.54 -2.70
N GLU A 58 14.92 -8.29 -1.87
CA GLU A 58 15.25 -9.08 -0.68
C GLU A 58 14.55 -8.58 0.60
N LYS A 59 13.75 -7.52 0.51
CA LYS A 59 13.11 -6.89 1.68
C LYS A 59 11.66 -7.33 1.86
N GLU A 60 11.19 -7.20 3.09
CA GLU A 60 9.76 -7.26 3.40
C GLU A 60 9.13 -5.95 2.96
N ILE A 61 8.15 -6.04 2.05
CA ILE A 61 7.51 -4.86 1.45
C ILE A 61 6.04 -4.82 1.83
N TYR A 62 5.61 -3.67 2.36
CA TYR A 62 4.22 -3.36 2.71
C TYR A 62 3.71 -2.22 1.83
N TYR A 63 2.67 -2.48 1.06
CA TYR A 63 2.05 -1.52 0.15
C TYR A 63 0.77 -0.93 0.75
N TRP A 64 0.61 0.37 0.64
CA TRP A 64 -0.56 1.13 1.10
C TRP A 64 -1.06 2.06 0.03
N GLY A 65 -2.19 1.68 -0.55
CA GLY A 65 -2.98 2.49 -1.46
C GLY A 65 -4.41 2.67 -0.95
N ASP A 66 -5.23 3.29 -1.78
CA ASP A 66 -6.67 3.45 -1.53
C ASP A 66 -7.40 2.10 -1.53
N ILE A 67 -8.46 2.00 -0.73
CA ILE A 67 -9.40 0.88 -0.82
C ILE A 67 -10.48 1.24 -1.85
N ASP A 68 -10.14 1.05 -3.12
CA ASP A 68 -11.03 1.14 -4.28
C ASP A 68 -10.56 0.19 -5.40
N THR A 69 -11.21 0.22 -6.56
CA THR A 69 -10.85 -0.72 -7.63
C THR A 69 -9.53 -0.38 -8.32
N HIS A 70 -9.12 0.89 -8.33
CA HIS A 70 -7.83 1.32 -8.86
C HIS A 70 -6.67 1.02 -7.91
N GLY A 71 -6.78 1.25 -6.60
CA GLY A 71 -5.75 0.94 -5.61
C GLY A 71 -5.36 -0.54 -5.61
N PHE A 72 -6.34 -1.44 -5.73
CA PHE A 72 -6.06 -2.88 -5.93
C PHE A 72 -5.43 -3.20 -7.29
N ALA A 73 -5.80 -2.47 -8.35
CA ALA A 73 -5.16 -2.65 -9.66
C ALA A 73 -3.68 -2.25 -9.62
N ILE A 74 -3.35 -1.16 -8.93
CA ILE A 74 -1.98 -0.69 -8.75
C ILE A 74 -1.19 -1.66 -7.88
N LEU A 75 -1.74 -2.13 -6.76
CA LEU A 75 -1.12 -3.19 -5.94
C LEU A 75 -0.79 -4.43 -6.79
N SER A 76 -1.71 -4.86 -7.65
CA SER A 76 -1.48 -5.99 -8.56
C SER A 76 -0.41 -5.72 -9.62
N GLN A 77 -0.22 -4.46 -10.04
CA GLN A 77 0.87 -4.05 -10.92
C GLN A 77 2.20 -4.02 -10.16
N PHE A 78 2.21 -3.48 -8.94
CA PHE A 78 3.39 -3.45 -8.07
C PHE A 78 3.93 -4.87 -7.81
N ARG A 79 3.02 -5.82 -7.54
CA ARG A 79 3.34 -7.25 -7.38
C ARG A 79 3.84 -7.96 -8.63
N GLU A 80 3.76 -7.33 -9.81
CA GLU A 80 4.47 -7.84 -10.99
C GLU A 80 5.98 -7.81 -10.79
N TYR A 81 6.46 -6.76 -10.12
CA TYR A 81 7.88 -6.53 -9.85
C TYR A 81 8.31 -7.06 -8.48
N PHE A 82 7.40 -6.99 -7.49
CA PHE A 82 7.66 -7.42 -6.11
C PHE A 82 6.60 -8.43 -5.63
N PRO A 83 6.67 -9.71 -6.07
CA PRO A 83 5.58 -10.68 -5.83
C PRO A 83 5.30 -11.00 -4.36
N ARG A 84 6.26 -10.75 -3.46
CA ARG A 84 6.14 -11.00 -2.01
C ARG A 84 5.52 -9.83 -1.25
N THR A 85 5.08 -8.78 -1.94
CA THR A 85 4.53 -7.59 -1.29
C THR A 85 3.24 -7.89 -0.53
N HIS A 86 3.21 -7.48 0.73
CA HIS A 86 2.02 -7.46 1.57
C HIS A 86 1.24 -6.17 1.34
N SER A 87 -0.08 -6.22 1.29
CA SER A 87 -0.87 -5.00 1.47
C SER A 87 -0.97 -4.70 2.97
N PHE A 88 -1.00 -3.42 3.33
CA PHE A 88 -1.21 -2.98 4.71
C PHE A 88 -2.28 -1.88 4.71
N LEU A 89 -3.19 -1.92 5.68
CA LEU A 89 -4.40 -1.08 5.74
C LEU A 89 -5.38 -1.18 4.55
N MET A 90 -5.26 -2.21 3.70
CA MET A 90 -6.13 -2.40 2.53
C MET A 90 -7.06 -3.63 2.69
N ASP A 91 -7.66 -3.78 3.87
CA ASP A 91 -8.52 -4.92 4.18
C ASP A 91 -9.97 -4.51 4.53
N CYS A 92 -10.82 -5.52 4.65
CA CYS A 92 -12.26 -5.32 4.86
C CYS A 92 -12.56 -4.74 6.25
N LYS A 93 -11.73 -5.05 7.26
CA LYS A 93 -11.88 -4.52 8.62
C LYS A 93 -11.62 -3.02 8.59
N VAL A 94 -10.50 -2.58 8.03
CA VAL A 94 -10.15 -1.16 7.88
C VAL A 94 -11.21 -0.41 7.08
N LEU A 95 -11.68 -0.98 5.97
CA LEU A 95 -12.75 -0.38 5.17
C LEU A 95 -14.01 -0.12 6.03
N HIS A 96 -14.43 -1.09 6.82
CA HIS A 96 -15.64 -0.97 7.64
C HIS A 96 -15.48 -0.05 8.86
N GLU A 97 -14.30 -0.03 9.48
CA GLU A 97 -14.01 0.89 10.59
C GLU A 97 -14.03 2.36 10.12
N CYS A 98 -13.65 2.62 8.86
CA CYS A 98 -13.62 3.97 8.28
C CYS A 98 -14.87 4.31 7.45
N ARG A 99 -16.03 3.70 7.76
CA ARG A 99 -17.25 3.84 6.95
C ARG A 99 -17.72 5.28 6.74
N GLU A 100 -17.59 6.12 7.77
CA GLU A 100 -18.00 7.53 7.71
C GLU A 100 -17.13 8.37 6.75
N SER A 101 -15.97 7.85 6.36
CA SER A 101 -15.02 8.51 5.44
C SER A 101 -15.14 8.03 3.99
N TRP A 102 -16.10 7.15 3.67
CA TRP A 102 -16.25 6.65 2.31
C TRP A 102 -16.64 7.76 1.33
N SER A 103 -15.98 7.75 0.17
CA SER A 103 -16.30 8.55 -1.00
C SER A 103 -16.73 7.66 -2.17
N GLU A 104 -17.00 8.24 -3.33
CA GLU A 104 -17.33 7.51 -4.56
C GLU A 104 -16.16 7.58 -5.55
N GLU A 105 -15.71 6.42 -6.04
CA GLU A 105 -14.81 6.27 -7.18
C GLU A 105 -15.55 6.67 -8.47
N VAL A 106 -15.09 7.74 -9.13
CA VAL A 106 -15.74 8.33 -10.31
C VAL A 106 -15.82 7.32 -11.46
N GLU A 107 -14.73 6.61 -11.71
CA GLU A 107 -14.64 5.56 -12.72
C GLU A 107 -13.92 4.37 -12.10
N GLN A 108 -14.60 3.23 -12.09
CA GLN A 108 -14.00 2.00 -11.57
C GLN A 108 -13.08 1.36 -12.61
N PHE A 109 -11.98 0.77 -12.15
CA PHE A 109 -11.09 -0.05 -12.95
C PHE A 109 -11.87 -1.11 -13.76
N PRO A 110 -11.74 -1.16 -15.10
CA PRO A 110 -12.59 -2.00 -15.94
C PRO A 110 -12.25 -3.50 -15.90
N GLY A 111 -11.05 -3.84 -15.42
CA GLY A 111 -10.54 -5.21 -15.42
C GLY A 111 -10.68 -5.94 -14.07
N VAL A 112 -10.02 -7.09 -13.99
CA VAL A 112 -9.82 -7.83 -12.74
C VAL A 112 -8.32 -7.95 -12.49
N PRO A 113 -7.79 -7.39 -11.40
CA PRO A 113 -6.37 -7.52 -11.06
C PRO A 113 -5.99 -8.99 -10.81
N GLN A 114 -4.85 -9.43 -11.32
CA GLN A 114 -4.47 -10.86 -11.38
C GLN A 114 -3.60 -11.32 -10.20
N ARG A 115 -3.02 -10.39 -9.42
CA ARG A 115 -2.05 -10.67 -8.35
C ARG A 115 -2.56 -10.23 -6.98
N LEU A 116 -3.86 -10.39 -6.76
CA LEU A 116 -4.48 -10.21 -5.44
C LEU A 116 -4.54 -11.56 -4.71
N ASN A 117 -4.38 -11.52 -3.40
CA ASN A 117 -4.70 -12.66 -2.55
C ASN A 117 -6.23 -12.83 -2.44
N ASN A 118 -6.68 -13.89 -1.76
CA ASN A 118 -8.10 -14.21 -1.68
C ASN A 118 -8.93 -13.12 -0.99
N ASP A 119 -8.41 -12.51 0.08
CA ASP A 119 -9.12 -11.52 0.88
C ASP A 119 -9.23 -10.18 0.13
N GLU A 120 -8.14 -9.75 -0.50
CA GLU A 120 -8.09 -8.58 -1.37
C GLU A 120 -9.00 -8.75 -2.59
N LEU A 121 -8.99 -9.93 -3.23
CA LEU A 121 -9.87 -10.21 -4.37
C LEU A 121 -11.34 -10.23 -3.94
N ALA A 122 -11.64 -10.75 -2.76
CA ALA A 122 -12.99 -10.73 -2.20
C ALA A 122 -13.47 -9.30 -1.95
N LEU A 123 -12.61 -8.45 -1.38
CA LEU A 123 -12.88 -7.05 -1.13
C LEU A 123 -13.04 -6.25 -2.43
N PHE A 124 -12.11 -6.39 -3.37
CA PHE A 124 -12.20 -5.82 -4.72
C PHE A 124 -13.53 -6.17 -5.38
N ASN A 125 -13.92 -7.45 -5.38
CA ASN A 125 -15.19 -7.89 -5.97
C ASN A 125 -16.42 -7.35 -5.24
N ALA A 126 -16.33 -7.11 -3.93
CA ALA A 126 -17.43 -6.52 -3.17
C ALA A 126 -17.63 -5.05 -3.53
N ILE A 127 -16.54 -4.29 -3.66
CA ILE A 127 -16.55 -2.89 -4.10
C ILE A 127 -17.02 -2.79 -5.56
N LYS A 128 -16.44 -3.59 -6.45
CA LYS A 128 -16.78 -3.61 -7.89
C LYS A 128 -18.24 -3.95 -8.18
N LYS A 129 -18.91 -4.67 -7.27
CA LYS A 129 -20.32 -5.07 -7.38
C LYS A 129 -21.25 -4.23 -6.50
N ASP A 130 -20.77 -3.09 -6.01
CA ASP A 130 -21.52 -2.16 -5.17
C ASP A 130 -22.17 -2.80 -3.93
N ARG A 131 -21.52 -3.82 -3.32
CA ARG A 131 -22.12 -4.56 -2.20
C ARG A 131 -22.34 -3.71 -0.95
N TYR A 132 -21.52 -2.69 -0.77
CA TYR A 132 -21.53 -1.84 0.43
C TYR A 132 -22.09 -0.43 0.17
N GLY A 133 -22.18 -0.05 -1.10
CA GLY A 133 -22.55 1.27 -1.60
C GLY A 133 -22.09 1.40 -3.06
N LYS A 134 -22.54 2.45 -3.74
CA LYS A 134 -22.20 2.68 -5.15
C LYS A 134 -20.74 3.14 -5.27
N SER A 135 -19.93 2.39 -6.02
CA SER A 135 -18.53 2.71 -6.31
C SER A 135 -17.74 3.19 -5.09
N ILE A 136 -17.89 2.53 -3.94
CA ILE A 136 -17.27 3.06 -2.72
C ILE A 136 -15.75 3.12 -2.83
N ARG A 137 -15.17 4.14 -2.20
CA ARG A 137 -13.74 4.38 -2.10
C ARG A 137 -13.41 4.82 -0.69
N LEU A 138 -12.33 4.30 -0.14
CA LEU A 138 -11.69 4.87 1.04
C LEU A 138 -10.30 5.36 0.64
N GLU A 139 -10.14 6.68 0.65
CA GLU A 139 -8.83 7.31 0.43
C GLU A 139 -7.93 7.03 1.64
N GLN A 140 -6.69 6.64 1.37
CA GLN A 140 -5.73 6.31 2.41
C GLN A 140 -5.47 7.47 3.41
N GLU A 141 -5.62 8.73 2.98
CA GLU A 141 -5.48 9.92 3.84
C GLU A 141 -6.60 10.02 4.90
N LEU A 142 -7.72 9.33 4.67
CA LEU A 142 -8.89 9.37 5.55
C LEU A 142 -8.91 8.24 6.58
N ILE A 143 -7.86 7.40 6.60
CA ILE A 143 -7.66 6.39 7.63
C ILE A 143 -7.16 7.08 8.91
N PRO A 144 -7.83 6.89 10.06
CA PRO A 144 -7.41 7.50 11.32
C PRO A 144 -5.97 7.12 11.71
N PHE A 145 -5.21 8.11 12.17
CA PHE A 145 -3.78 7.94 12.46
C PHE A 145 -3.50 6.93 13.57
N ASP A 146 -4.38 6.84 14.58
CA ASP A 146 -4.31 5.86 15.66
C ASP A 146 -4.47 4.42 15.15
N LEU A 147 -5.28 4.20 14.12
CA LEU A 147 -5.38 2.90 13.45
C LEU A 147 -4.10 2.56 12.68
N VAL A 148 -3.46 3.56 12.04
CA VAL A 148 -2.17 3.38 11.37
C VAL A 148 -1.10 2.95 12.39
N GLU A 149 -0.98 3.66 13.51
CA GLU A 149 -0.03 3.34 14.58
C GLU A 149 -0.24 1.92 15.13
N ALA A 150 -1.49 1.54 15.43
CA ALA A 150 -1.80 0.21 15.96
C ALA A 150 -1.39 -0.93 15.01
N ILE A 151 -1.64 -0.78 13.69
CA ILE A 151 -1.26 -1.80 12.71
C ILE A 151 0.26 -1.87 12.51
N LEU A 152 0.96 -0.73 12.59
CA LEU A 152 2.43 -0.73 12.52
C LEU A 152 3.06 -1.43 13.73
N GLU A 153 2.52 -1.21 14.93
CA GLU A 153 2.94 -1.93 16.13
C GLU A 153 2.73 -3.46 15.98
N GLU A 154 1.61 -3.90 15.40
CA GLU A 154 1.38 -5.31 15.10
C GLU A 154 2.44 -5.88 14.13
N ILE A 155 2.79 -5.13 13.07
CA ILE A 155 3.81 -5.53 12.11
C ILE A 155 5.19 -5.62 12.78
N GLU A 156 5.59 -4.62 13.58
CA GLU A 156 6.88 -4.65 14.29
C GLU A 156 6.97 -5.85 15.24
N ASN A 157 5.89 -6.18 15.95
CA ASN A 157 5.86 -7.32 16.86
C ASN A 157 6.01 -8.66 16.12
N LEU A 158 5.40 -8.82 14.94
CA LEU A 158 5.53 -10.03 14.12
C LEU A 158 6.95 -10.26 13.59
N GLN A 159 7.79 -9.23 13.54
CA GLN A 159 9.18 -9.33 13.09
C GLN A 159 10.15 -9.69 14.23
N LEU A 160 9.71 -9.63 15.49
CA LEU A 160 10.52 -9.93 16.67
C LEU A 160 10.41 -11.39 17.13
N ASP A 161 9.44 -12.15 16.61
CA ASP A 161 9.17 -13.56 16.90
C ASP A 161 9.85 -14.51 15.88
#